data_AF-D5RCX7-F1
#
_entry.id   AF-D5RCX7-F1
#
_cell.length_a   1.000
_cell.length_b   1.000
_cell.length_c   1.000
_cell.angle_alpha   90.00
_cell.angle_beta   90.00
_cell.angle_gamma   90.00
#
_symmetry.space_group_name_H-M   'P 1'
#
loop_
_entity.id
_entity.type
_entity.pdbx_description
1 polymer ?
#
loop_
_entity_poly.entity_id
_entity_poly.type
_entity_poly.pdbx_seq_one_letter_code
_entity_poly.pdbx_strand_id
1 'polypeptide(L)'
;MKKIILLLMMVLMLSSCYYLDVMIYNMETRYIVNQAAKKDGEAAYFVDEYTEGVKAAIKDVTKRPLTQKVKYGELELILPENTKIKKISDNIVDKKTGYGLQIVFNKSGYCTNPGISYMGYYSKKAENYIYELIYNKNIEGLEEIAQKIIKANGFTKGCK
;
A
#
# COMPACT_ATOMS: atom_id res chain seq x y z
N MET A 1 21.58 -33.28 -38.05
CA MET A 1 22.11 -33.20 -36.67
C MET A 1 22.32 -31.76 -36.18
N LYS A 2 23.13 -30.92 -36.84
CA LYS A 2 23.37 -29.51 -36.40
C LYS A 2 22.08 -28.68 -36.18
N LYS A 3 21.07 -28.81 -37.06
CA LYS A 3 19.77 -28.11 -36.93
C LYS A 3 18.91 -28.60 -35.75
N ILE A 4 18.96 -29.89 -35.42
CA ILE A 4 18.20 -30.48 -34.31
C ILE A 4 18.82 -30.08 -32.97
N ILE A 5 20.15 -30.07 -32.87
CA ILE A 5 20.88 -29.61 -31.69
C ILE A 5 20.62 -28.13 -31.44
N LEU A 6 20.59 -27.29 -32.50
CA LEU A 6 20.22 -25.88 -32.40
C LEU A 6 18.79 -25.67 -31.88
N LEU A 7 17.83 -26.45 -32.39
CA LEU A 7 16.44 -26.42 -31.92
C LEU A 7 16.32 -26.83 -30.44
N LEU A 8 17.02 -27.89 -30.01
CA LEU A 8 17.03 -28.33 -28.61
C LEU A 8 17.66 -27.28 -27.68
N MET A 9 18.77 -26.66 -28.09
CA MET A 9 19.39 -25.56 -27.33
C MET A 9 18.46 -24.35 -27.24
N MET A 10 17.74 -24.02 -28.31
CA MET A 10 16.77 -22.91 -28.32
C MET A 10 15.59 -23.18 -27.37
N VAL A 11 15.06 -24.41 -27.35
CA VAL A 11 13.99 -24.82 -26.43
C VAL A 11 14.45 -24.79 -24.97
N LEU A 12 15.67 -25.24 -24.67
CA LEU A 12 16.25 -25.19 -23.32
C LEU A 12 16.49 -23.75 -22.81
N MET A 13 16.95 -22.85 -23.69
CA MET A 13 17.10 -21.44 -23.34
C MET A 13 15.74 -20.77 -23.09
N LEU A 14 14.75 -21.01 -23.95
CA LEU A 14 13.39 -20.46 -23.80
C LEU A 14 12.69 -20.95 -22.53
N SER A 15 12.85 -22.23 -22.16
CA SER A 15 12.30 -22.75 -20.91
C SER A 15 13.00 -22.16 -19.69
N SER A 16 14.33 -21.96 -19.74
CA SER A 16 15.09 -21.39 -18.62
C SER A 16 14.70 -19.94 -18.27
N CYS A 17 14.39 -19.10 -19.27
CA CYS A 17 13.92 -17.74 -19.04
C CYS A 17 12.56 -17.72 -18.34
N TYR A 18 11.64 -18.60 -18.73
CA TYR A 18 10.33 -18.72 -18.06
C TYR A 18 10.47 -19.09 -16.59
N TYR A 19 11.34 -20.05 -16.25
CA TYR A 19 11.59 -20.42 -14.85
C TYR A 19 12.21 -19.27 -14.04
N LEU A 20 13.08 -18.47 -14.65
CA LEU A 20 13.70 -17.32 -14.00
C LEU A 20 12.67 -16.23 -13.68
N ASP A 21 11.78 -15.90 -14.63
CA ASP A 21 10.72 -14.90 -14.42
C ASP A 21 9.78 -15.31 -13.27
N VAL A 22 9.38 -16.58 -13.23
CA VAL A 22 8.54 -17.12 -12.14
C VAL A 22 9.28 -17.05 -10.80
N MET A 23 10.58 -17.35 -10.77
CA MET A 23 11.38 -17.26 -9.56
C MET A 23 11.48 -15.81 -9.05
N ILE A 24 11.76 -14.86 -9.95
CA ILE A 24 11.83 -13.43 -9.61
C ILE A 24 10.50 -12.93 -9.05
N TYR A 25 9.39 -13.22 -9.74
CA TYR A 25 8.05 -12.84 -9.29
C TYR A 25 7.73 -13.36 -7.88
N ASN A 26 8.07 -14.62 -7.60
CA ASN A 26 7.88 -15.21 -6.28
C ASN A 26 8.74 -14.52 -5.20
N MET A 27 9.98 -14.15 -5.53
CA MET A 27 10.85 -13.43 -4.60
C MET A 27 10.32 -12.03 -4.30
N GLU A 28 9.88 -11.29 -5.32
CA GLU A 28 9.28 -9.96 -5.14
C GLU A 28 8.01 -10.01 -4.29
N THR A 29 7.13 -10.98 -4.57
CA THR A 29 5.90 -11.17 -3.80
C THR A 29 6.21 -11.44 -2.33
N ARG A 30 7.14 -12.36 -2.04
CA ARG A 30 7.58 -12.65 -0.67
C ARG A 30 8.19 -11.44 0.00
N TYR A 31 9.00 -10.66 -0.73
CA TYR A 31 9.57 -9.43 -0.21
C TYR A 31 8.47 -8.44 0.19
N ILE A 32 7.50 -8.17 -0.67
CA ILE A 32 6.39 -7.24 -0.39
C ILE A 32 5.58 -7.70 0.82
N VAL A 33 5.20 -8.98 0.89
CA VAL A 33 4.45 -9.55 2.02
C VAL A 33 5.25 -9.42 3.33
N ASN A 34 6.55 -9.72 3.31
CA ASN A 34 7.41 -9.55 4.47
C ASN A 34 7.50 -8.08 4.90
N GLN A 35 7.57 -7.15 3.95
CA GLN A 35 7.61 -5.72 4.23
C GLN A 35 6.29 -5.21 4.80
N ALA A 36 5.16 -5.75 4.37
CA ALA A 36 3.83 -5.43 4.90
C ALA A 36 3.65 -5.91 6.34
N ALA A 37 4.24 -7.05 6.72
CA ALA A 37 4.17 -7.63 8.06
C ALA A 37 5.15 -7.02 9.08
N LYS A 38 6.09 -6.18 8.64
CA LYS A 38 6.98 -5.46 9.58
C LYS A 38 6.18 -4.50 10.47
N LYS A 39 6.77 -4.11 11.61
CA LYS A 39 6.21 -3.13 12.55
C LYS A 39 5.63 -1.88 11.87
N ASP A 40 6.32 -1.37 10.86
CA ASP A 40 5.96 -0.16 10.10
C ASP A 40 5.15 -0.45 8.82
N GLY A 41 4.76 -1.70 8.56
CA GLY A 41 3.99 -2.11 7.40
C GLY A 41 2.48 -2.05 7.62
N GLU A 42 1.73 -2.11 6.52
CA GLU A 42 0.26 -2.05 6.52
C GLU A 42 -0.43 -3.22 7.22
N ALA A 43 0.25 -4.37 7.30
CA ALA A 43 -0.27 -5.58 7.93
C ALA A 43 0.17 -5.73 9.39
N ALA A 44 0.86 -4.73 9.95
CA ALA A 44 1.33 -4.76 11.35
C ALA A 44 0.20 -5.04 12.35
N TYR A 45 -1.02 -4.59 12.07
CA TYR A 45 -2.20 -4.87 12.90
C TYR A 45 -2.51 -6.37 13.08
N PHE A 46 -2.10 -7.21 12.12
CA PHE A 46 -2.37 -8.65 12.12
C PHE A 46 -1.18 -9.49 12.63
N VAL A 47 -0.13 -8.83 13.11
CA VAL A 47 1.03 -9.48 13.72
C VAL A 47 0.89 -9.36 15.22
N ASP A 48 0.74 -10.49 15.92
CA ASP A 48 0.44 -10.55 17.37
C ASP A 48 1.35 -9.65 18.22
N GLU A 49 2.64 -9.59 17.91
CA GLU A 49 3.62 -8.73 18.60
C GLU A 49 3.29 -7.23 18.49
N TYR A 50 2.68 -6.81 17.39
CA TYR A 50 2.45 -5.41 17.04
C TYR A 50 1.01 -4.96 17.25
N THR A 51 0.04 -5.89 17.25
CA THR A 51 -1.40 -5.62 17.29
C THR A 51 -1.80 -4.56 18.31
N GLU A 52 -1.42 -4.73 19.58
CA GLU A 52 -1.80 -3.78 20.64
C GLU A 52 -1.11 -2.41 20.49
N GLY A 53 0.13 -2.42 20.02
CA GLY A 53 0.85 -1.18 19.71
C GLY A 53 0.24 -0.42 18.55
N VAL A 54 -0.22 -1.12 17.51
CA VAL A 54 -0.95 -0.52 16.37
C VAL A 54 -2.28 0.05 16.82
N LYS A 55 -3.06 -0.66 17.65
CA LYS A 55 -4.32 -0.14 18.23
C LYS A 55 -4.09 1.17 19.01
N ALA A 56 -3.06 1.19 19.86
CA ALA A 56 -2.69 2.39 20.61
C ALA A 56 -2.28 3.55 19.69
N ALA A 57 -1.48 3.25 18.66
CA ALA A 57 -1.05 4.23 17.66
C ALA A 57 -2.25 4.81 16.88
N ILE A 58 -3.20 3.97 16.46
CA ILE A 58 -4.43 4.41 15.79
C ILE A 58 -5.20 5.37 16.71
N LYS A 59 -5.45 4.98 17.96
CA LYS A 59 -6.19 5.81 18.92
C LYS A 59 -5.53 7.18 19.16
N ASP A 60 -4.20 7.23 19.17
CA ASP A 60 -3.47 8.50 19.30
C ASP A 60 -3.52 9.32 18.01
N VAL A 61 -3.22 8.72 16.86
CA VAL A 61 -3.23 9.38 15.54
C VAL A 61 -4.61 9.96 15.22
N THR A 62 -5.68 9.27 15.58
CA THR A 62 -7.06 9.74 15.44
C THR A 62 -7.27 11.13 16.06
N LYS A 63 -6.59 11.45 17.15
CA LYS A 63 -6.76 12.73 17.87
C LYS A 63 -5.88 13.85 17.35
N ARG A 64 -4.91 13.56 16.47
CA ARG A 64 -3.92 14.54 16.01
C ARG A 64 -4.50 15.49 14.95
N PRO A 65 -4.03 16.73 14.89
CA PRO A 65 -4.40 17.66 13.83
C PRO A 65 -3.78 17.24 12.48
N LEU A 66 -4.39 17.69 11.38
CA LEU A 66 -3.91 17.47 10.01
C LEU A 66 -2.92 18.56 9.60
N THR A 67 -1.65 18.41 9.97
CA THR A 67 -0.61 19.42 9.71
C THR A 67 0.58 18.89 8.90
N GLN A 68 0.71 17.56 8.76
CA GLN A 68 1.84 16.95 8.07
C GLN A 68 1.62 16.95 6.56
N LYS A 69 2.43 17.72 5.82
CA LYS A 69 2.46 17.69 4.36
C LYS A 69 3.43 16.62 3.86
N VAL A 70 3.04 15.86 2.83
CA VAL A 70 3.85 14.80 2.22
C VAL A 70 3.67 14.82 0.70
N LYS A 71 4.77 14.89 -0.05
CA LYS A 71 4.74 14.72 -1.51
C LYS A 71 4.51 13.25 -1.87
N TYR A 72 3.51 12.97 -2.69
CA TYR A 72 3.18 11.65 -3.21
C TYR A 72 2.81 11.75 -4.69
N GLY A 73 3.78 11.45 -5.56
CA GLY A 73 3.66 11.72 -6.99
C GLY A 73 3.46 13.21 -7.29
N GLU A 74 2.34 13.51 -7.93
CA GLU A 74 1.86 14.85 -8.31
C GLU A 74 1.09 15.55 -7.19
N LEU A 75 0.75 14.83 -6.11
CA LEU A 75 -0.01 15.36 -5.00
C LEU A 75 0.91 15.81 -3.85
N GLU A 76 0.50 16.88 -3.16
CA GLU A 76 0.91 17.17 -1.79
C GLU A 76 -0.23 16.76 -0.86
N LEU A 77 -0.05 15.68 -0.13
CA LEU A 77 -1.05 15.13 0.80
C LEU A 77 -0.91 15.76 2.18
N ILE A 78 -2.04 16.10 2.79
CA ILE A 78 -2.15 16.54 4.18
C ILE A 78 -2.57 15.35 5.05
N LEU A 79 -1.69 14.96 5.97
CA LEU A 79 -1.84 13.81 6.87
C LEU A 79 -1.86 14.26 8.33
N PRO A 80 -2.25 13.37 9.27
CA PRO A 80 -2.11 13.63 10.70
C PRO A 80 -0.67 13.96 11.08
N GLU A 81 -0.49 14.82 12.08
CA GLU A 81 0.83 15.19 12.60
C GLU A 81 1.68 13.96 12.95
N ASN A 82 2.99 14.05 12.73
CA ASN A 82 3.96 12.98 13.00
C ASN A 82 3.65 11.67 12.26
N THR A 83 3.19 11.74 11.01
CA THR A 83 3.03 10.58 10.14
C THR A 83 3.93 10.68 8.89
N LYS A 84 4.19 9.54 8.24
CA LYS A 84 4.84 9.45 6.92
C LYS A 84 4.16 8.39 6.07
N ILE A 85 4.43 8.41 4.77
CA ILE A 85 4.12 7.30 3.86
C ILE A 85 5.37 6.43 3.72
N LYS A 86 5.21 5.11 3.91
CA LYS A 86 6.29 4.14 3.70
C LYS A 86 6.41 3.81 2.21
N LYS A 87 7.56 4.10 1.60
CA LYS A 87 7.77 3.97 0.15
C LYS A 87 7.47 2.60 -0.48
N ILE A 88 7.53 1.51 0.29
CA ILE A 88 7.40 0.14 -0.26
C ILE A 88 5.94 -0.30 -0.33
N SER A 89 5.16 0.01 0.69
CA SER A 89 3.77 -0.43 0.86
C SER A 89 2.79 0.74 0.82
N ASP A 90 3.29 1.96 0.64
CA ASP A 90 2.55 3.22 0.60
C ASP A 90 1.52 3.43 1.72
N ASN A 91 1.74 2.75 2.85
CA ASN A 91 0.92 2.88 4.04
C ASN A 91 1.39 4.02 4.94
N ILE A 92 0.45 4.53 5.73
CA ILE A 92 0.75 5.49 6.78
C ILE A 92 1.54 4.82 7.91
N VAL A 93 2.59 5.48 8.37
CA VAL A 93 3.36 5.09 9.56
C VAL A 93 3.33 6.23 10.56
N ASP A 94 2.99 5.90 11.81
CA ASP A 94 3.16 6.82 12.93
C ASP A 94 4.65 6.96 13.28
N LYS A 95 5.21 8.16 13.10
CA LYS A 95 6.62 8.44 13.41
C LYS A 95 6.93 8.37 14.90
N LYS A 96 5.95 8.59 15.79
CA LYS A 96 6.18 8.54 17.25
C LYS A 96 6.46 7.12 17.72
N THR A 97 5.67 6.15 17.25
CA THR A 97 5.73 4.76 17.71
C THR A 97 6.43 3.81 16.75
N GLY A 98 6.51 4.19 15.47
CA GLY A 98 7.01 3.38 14.37
C GLY A 98 6.01 2.37 13.83
N TYR A 99 4.75 2.37 14.29
CA TYR A 99 3.74 1.43 13.82
C TYR A 99 3.12 1.85 12.49
N GLY A 100 2.93 0.87 11.60
CA GLY A 100 2.20 1.01 10.36
C GLY A 100 0.70 0.90 10.60
N LEU A 101 -0.07 1.77 9.94
CA LEU A 101 -1.52 1.78 9.93
C LEU A 101 -2.00 1.24 8.58
N GLN A 102 -3.07 0.45 8.57
CA GLN A 102 -3.66 -0.09 7.34
C GLN A 102 -4.50 0.97 6.59
N ILE A 103 -3.85 2.09 6.27
CA ILE A 103 -4.34 3.15 5.37
C ILE A 103 -3.26 3.29 4.30
N VAL A 104 -3.61 2.89 3.09
CA VAL A 104 -2.69 2.70 1.98
C VAL A 104 -3.05 3.65 0.85
N PHE A 105 -2.04 4.25 0.25
CA PHE A 105 -2.19 5.02 -0.98
C PHE A 105 -1.75 4.19 -2.17
N ASN A 106 -2.49 4.30 -3.28
CA ASN A 106 -2.03 3.79 -4.57
C ASN A 106 -1.96 4.93 -5.58
N LYS A 107 -1.07 4.77 -6.56
CA LYS A 107 -0.98 5.62 -7.74
C LYS A 107 -0.97 4.74 -8.98
N SER A 108 -1.99 4.88 -9.83
CA SER A 108 -2.18 4.06 -11.02
C SER A 108 -2.71 4.89 -12.19
N GLY A 109 -2.63 4.35 -13.41
CA GLY A 109 -3.25 4.96 -14.59
C GLY A 109 -4.76 4.68 -14.70
N TYR A 110 -5.29 3.79 -13.85
CA TYR A 110 -6.68 3.34 -13.88
C TYR A 110 -7.15 2.98 -12.47
N CYS A 111 -8.44 3.07 -12.20
CA CYS A 111 -8.97 2.66 -10.90
C CYS A 111 -8.88 1.15 -10.69
N THR A 112 -8.18 0.77 -9.63
CA THR A 112 -8.18 -0.56 -9.05
C THR A 112 -9.22 -0.62 -7.94
N ASN A 113 -10.52 -0.54 -8.27
CA ASN A 113 -11.57 -0.78 -7.28
C ASN A 113 -11.49 -2.25 -6.83
N PRO A 114 -11.12 -2.55 -5.57
CA PRO A 114 -10.90 -3.92 -5.15
C PRO A 114 -12.21 -4.73 -5.01
N GLY A 115 -13.38 -4.07 -4.97
CA GLY A 115 -14.66 -4.75 -4.80
C GLY A 115 -14.83 -5.45 -3.44
N ILE A 116 -13.94 -5.18 -2.48
CA ILE A 116 -13.94 -5.81 -1.16
C ILE A 116 -14.82 -5.02 -0.20
N SER A 117 -15.90 -5.65 0.29
CA SER A 117 -16.94 -4.99 1.08
C SER A 117 -16.46 -4.41 2.41
N TYR A 118 -15.43 -4.97 3.04
CA TYR A 118 -14.86 -4.47 4.30
C TYR A 118 -13.80 -3.38 4.12
N MET A 119 -13.46 -3.02 2.87
CA MET A 119 -12.53 -1.92 2.60
C MET A 119 -13.29 -0.61 2.32
N GLY A 120 -12.74 0.49 2.81
CA GLY A 120 -13.06 1.83 2.33
C GLY A 120 -12.17 2.11 1.11
N TYR A 121 -12.77 2.67 0.06
CA TYR A 121 -12.08 2.95 -1.20
C TYR A 121 -12.52 4.31 -1.74
N TYR A 122 -11.53 5.17 -1.98
CA TYR A 122 -11.71 6.54 -2.43
C TYR A 122 -10.65 6.89 -3.46
N SER A 123 -11.00 7.65 -4.49
CA SER A 123 -10.09 8.10 -5.54
C SER A 123 -10.02 9.62 -5.67
N LYS A 124 -8.91 10.07 -6.23
CA LYS A 124 -8.69 11.43 -6.71
C LYS A 124 -7.91 11.37 -8.02
N LYS A 125 -8.49 11.93 -9.08
CA LYS A 125 -7.81 12.09 -10.36
C LYS A 125 -6.88 13.31 -10.32
N ALA A 126 -5.64 13.12 -10.75
CA ALA A 126 -4.71 14.18 -11.13
C ALA A 126 -4.49 14.15 -12.66
N GLU A 127 -3.52 14.90 -13.15
CA GLU A 127 -3.27 15.03 -14.59
C GLU A 127 -2.97 13.68 -15.25
N ASN A 128 -1.97 12.96 -14.73
CA ASN A 128 -1.50 11.72 -15.37
C ASN A 128 -1.93 10.44 -14.62
N TYR A 129 -2.38 10.57 -13.36
CA TYR A 129 -2.65 9.43 -12.50
C TYR A 129 -3.95 9.56 -11.73
N ILE A 130 -4.51 8.41 -11.39
CA ILE A 130 -5.52 8.26 -10.36
C ILE A 130 -4.81 7.86 -9.08
N TYR A 131 -5.10 8.59 -8.01
CA TYR A 131 -4.63 8.31 -6.67
C TYR A 131 -5.76 7.69 -5.89
N GLU A 132 -5.47 6.65 -5.12
CA GLU A 132 -6.46 5.94 -4.32
C GLU A 132 -6.05 5.98 -2.85
N LEU A 133 -7.05 6.01 -1.97
CA LEU A 133 -6.89 5.79 -0.54
C LEU A 133 -7.75 4.59 -0.17
N ILE A 134 -7.11 3.57 0.39
CA ILE A 134 -7.74 2.32 0.78
C ILE A 134 -7.48 2.07 2.27
N TYR A 135 -8.51 1.67 3.01
CA TYR A 135 -8.39 1.31 4.42
C TYR A 135 -9.33 0.18 4.81
N ASN A 136 -9.00 -0.52 5.88
CA ASN A 136 -9.86 -1.57 6.42
C ASN A 136 -10.86 -1.00 7.42
N LYS A 137 -12.16 -1.12 7.12
CA LYS A 137 -13.25 -0.58 7.96
C LYS A 137 -13.45 -1.38 9.24
N ASN A 138 -12.97 -2.62 9.29
CA ASN A 138 -13.12 -3.47 10.46
C ASN A 138 -12.08 -3.18 11.55
N ILE A 139 -11.05 -2.37 11.25
CA ILE A 139 -10.08 -1.92 12.25
C ILE A 139 -10.60 -0.62 12.85
N GLU A 140 -10.96 -0.68 14.14
CA GLU A 140 -11.49 0.45 14.89
C GLU A 140 -10.57 1.69 14.79
N GLY A 141 -11.15 2.86 14.54
CA GLY A 141 -10.44 4.14 14.46
C GLY A 141 -9.83 4.45 13.08
N LEU A 142 -9.56 3.47 12.21
CA LEU A 142 -9.02 3.75 10.88
C LEU A 142 -9.96 4.56 10.01
N GLU A 143 -11.28 4.30 10.10
CA GLU A 143 -12.27 5.08 9.36
C GLU A 143 -12.20 6.57 9.72
N GLU A 144 -12.07 6.91 11.00
CA GLU A 144 -11.99 8.31 11.43
C GLU A 144 -10.75 9.01 10.87
N ILE A 145 -9.59 8.34 10.91
CA ILE A 145 -8.34 8.87 10.34
C ILE A 145 -8.47 9.03 8.82
N ALA A 146 -8.96 7.99 8.13
CA ALA A 146 -9.13 7.99 6.69
C ALA A 146 -10.09 9.10 6.24
N GLN A 147 -11.24 9.27 6.88
CA GLN A 147 -12.22 10.31 6.53
C GLN A 147 -11.66 11.73 6.72
N LYS A 148 -10.86 11.95 7.77
CA LYS A 148 -10.13 13.22 7.97
C LYS A 148 -9.21 13.52 6.77
N ILE A 149 -8.41 12.53 6.36
CA ILE A 149 -7.50 12.65 5.21
C ILE A 149 -8.27 12.84 3.91
N ILE A 150 -9.30 12.03 3.66
CA ILE A 150 -10.13 12.09 2.45
C ILE A 150 -10.70 13.49 2.27
N LYS A 151 -11.31 14.05 3.33
CA LYS A 151 -11.91 15.39 3.29
C LYS A 151 -10.87 16.48 3.05
N ALA A 152 -9.75 16.45 3.77
CA ALA A 152 -8.71 17.46 3.64
C ALA A 152 -8.02 17.46 2.27
N ASN A 153 -7.98 16.30 1.60
CA ASN A 153 -7.27 16.13 0.34
C ASN A 153 -8.21 16.06 -0.89
N GLY A 154 -9.53 16.09 -0.69
CA GLY A 154 -10.51 16.06 -1.77
C GLY A 154 -10.60 14.72 -2.50
N PHE A 155 -10.39 13.61 -1.80
CA PHE A 155 -10.71 12.29 -2.34
C PHE A 155 -12.23 12.08 -2.37
N THR A 156 -12.71 11.31 -3.32
CA THR A 156 -14.13 11.02 -3.50
C THR A 156 -14.39 9.53 -3.45
N LYS A 157 -15.58 9.13 -3.00
CA LYS A 157 -15.92 7.71 -2.82
C LYS A 157 -15.99 6.99 -4.16
N GLY A 158 -15.39 5.81 -4.24
CA GLY A 158 -15.37 5.00 -5.45
C GLY A 158 -14.35 5.50 -6.46
N CYS A 159 -14.53 5.13 -7.71
CA CYS A 159 -13.76 5.62 -8.84
C CYS A 159 -14.48 6.81 -9.48
N LYS A 160 -13.92 8.01 -9.33
CA LYS A 160 -14.41 9.24 -9.97
C LYS A 160 -13.26 10.12 -10.45
#